data_AF-A0A955ZLV3-F1
#
_entry.id   AF-A0A955ZLV3-F1
#
_cell.length_a   1.000
_cell.length_b   1.000
_cell.length_c   1.000
_cell.angle_alpha   90.00
_cell.angle_beta   90.00
_cell.angle_gamma   90.00
#
_symmetry.space_group_name_H-M   'P 1'
#
loop_
_entity.id
_entity.type
_entity.pdbx_description
1 polymer ?
#
loop_
_entity_poly.entity_id
_entity_poly.type
_entity_poly.pdbx_seq_one_letter_code
_entity_poly.pdbx_strand_id
1 'polypeptide(L)'
;MIGLLLLWGCQAGTSEQGLLSERSYRVCHEPGFDAEHAKDWCDLLADAPPDRCPALRETCAGAADPGRGCVQDMAGGERSRNLGGAAEPEEPPPQGCEPLGLPDVGGVQALLKWAMAIGVAAILLLLLRLLVMSFGRGNKPARPTVPMPSAGPAPEVVEDVPEAPSTDQLASAKAALASGRYGEAIALARGAALRSLGERGRLRLHRSRTDREYARSLRGDPAVGEDLATVVRAHEHHRFGGQGADRTLAERALQAASRILGAAVLMLVLGADARGQTRYDVDGDAALLKVFTSHGYDAGYRLRTLEDLDEDTDALVLDRTGVAPDLDQWEAVRAWVEAGGVLLLAGDHGGFVPELGALTGGEGGTVVLDAAWERLLPAPIWPDGGPRLYWDEPEGRVLVEGDAGAVVVIADVGAGVVVGIADARLLWNLAFVSASNEAFVGDLLYAGQGYEGWPMATPARVQLATVASAAAESDRSNDPFRSVANARLMLFVLQLMLAWAVLALWRGVPFAPLRDPPAEQRDRFVEHVHALG
;
A
#
# COMPACT_ATOMS: atom_id res chain seq x y z
N MET A 1 -10.19 -41.78 -13.27
CA MET A 1 -9.27 -40.64 -13.26
C MET A 1 -9.75 -39.47 -12.37
N ILE A 2 -10.87 -39.61 -11.65
CA ILE A 2 -11.40 -38.61 -10.70
C ILE A 2 -10.90 -38.87 -9.26
N GLY A 3 -10.48 -40.10 -8.94
CA GLY A 3 -10.07 -40.48 -7.57
C GLY A 3 -8.64 -40.12 -7.15
N LEU A 4 -7.82 -39.52 -8.01
CA LEU A 4 -6.42 -39.16 -7.66
C LEU A 4 -6.21 -37.66 -7.40
N LEU A 5 -7.15 -36.79 -7.78
CA LEU A 5 -7.09 -35.35 -7.54
C LEU A 5 -7.52 -34.96 -6.11
N LEU A 6 -8.34 -35.79 -5.44
CA LEU A 6 -8.79 -35.54 -4.06
C LEU A 6 -7.73 -35.75 -2.98
N LEU A 7 -6.56 -36.31 -3.33
CA LEU A 7 -5.45 -36.54 -2.38
C LEU A 7 -4.31 -35.52 -2.49
N TRP A 8 -4.37 -34.62 -3.49
CA TRP A 8 -3.61 -33.38 -3.46
C TRP A 8 -4.44 -32.31 -2.74
N GLY A 9 -4.89 -32.64 -1.53
CA GLY A 9 -5.24 -31.61 -0.58
C GLY A 9 -3.98 -30.77 -0.41
N CYS A 10 -3.98 -29.58 -0.99
CA CYS A 10 -3.02 -28.53 -0.70
C CYS A 10 -3.02 -28.33 0.81
N GLN A 11 -2.19 -29.10 1.53
CA GLN A 11 -1.55 -28.62 2.74
C GLN A 11 -0.56 -27.56 2.27
N ALA A 12 -1.09 -26.44 1.77
CA ALA A 12 -0.44 -25.17 1.92
C ALA A 12 -0.24 -25.07 3.43
N GLY A 13 0.98 -25.33 3.88
CA GLY A 13 1.37 -25.08 5.24
C GLY A 13 1.18 -23.59 5.42
N THR A 14 0.00 -23.19 5.88
CA THR A 14 -0.25 -21.85 6.37
C THR A 14 0.89 -21.62 7.35
N SER A 15 1.79 -20.71 6.99
CA SER A 15 2.83 -20.31 7.93
C SER A 15 2.09 -19.97 9.22
N GLU A 16 2.51 -20.55 10.35
CA GLU A 16 1.88 -20.27 11.66
C GLU A 16 1.76 -18.76 11.93
N GLN A 17 2.55 -17.94 11.21
CA GLN A 17 2.36 -16.50 11.06
C GLN A 17 1.15 -16.21 10.15
N GLY A 18 -0.02 -15.96 10.75
CA GLY A 18 -1.22 -15.57 10.02
C GLY A 18 -1.04 -14.32 9.14
N LEU A 19 -1.90 -14.14 8.13
CA LEU A 19 -1.82 -13.07 7.11
C LEU A 19 -1.65 -11.65 7.68
N LEU A 20 -2.28 -11.38 8.83
CA LEU A 20 -2.32 -10.10 9.51
C LEU A 20 -1.28 -9.97 10.64
N SER A 21 -0.25 -10.82 10.66
CA SER A 21 0.79 -10.82 11.70
C SER A 21 1.86 -9.73 11.52
N GLU A 22 1.89 -9.05 10.37
CA GLU A 22 2.84 -7.97 10.12
C GLU A 22 2.46 -6.69 10.85
N ARG A 23 3.45 -6.05 11.49
CA ARG A 23 3.27 -4.77 12.20
C ARG A 23 2.73 -3.62 11.36
N SER A 24 2.73 -3.76 10.04
CA SER A 24 2.11 -2.80 9.12
C SER A 24 0.59 -2.74 9.28
N TYR A 25 -0.08 -3.84 9.68
CA TYR A 25 -1.50 -3.87 10.02
C TYR A 25 -1.74 -3.28 11.42
N ARG A 26 -1.68 -1.96 11.52
CA ARG A 26 -1.74 -1.23 12.80
C ARG A 26 -2.98 -1.58 13.61
N VAL A 27 -4.13 -1.76 12.96
CA VAL A 27 -5.38 -2.21 13.62
C VAL A 27 -5.23 -3.53 14.39
N CYS A 28 -4.35 -4.44 13.94
CA CYS A 28 -4.07 -5.72 14.59
C CYS A 28 -3.01 -5.63 15.69
N HIS A 29 -2.24 -4.53 15.76
CA HIS A 29 -1.07 -4.39 16.63
C HIS A 29 -1.06 -3.16 17.56
N GLU A 30 -1.92 -2.17 17.33
CA GLU A 30 -2.03 -0.91 18.09
C GLU A 30 -3.47 -0.71 18.58
N PRO A 31 -3.74 -0.91 19.90
CA PRO A 31 -5.09 -0.77 20.43
C PRO A 31 -5.65 0.65 20.22
N GLY A 32 -6.92 0.73 19.80
CA GLY A 32 -7.61 1.99 19.52
C GLY A 32 -7.29 2.61 18.15
N PHE A 33 -6.41 2.00 17.35
CA PHE A 33 -6.19 2.46 15.99
C PHE A 33 -7.46 2.28 15.14
N ASP A 34 -7.96 3.38 14.59
CA ASP A 34 -9.20 3.46 13.80
C ASP A 34 -10.41 2.79 14.47
N ALA A 35 -10.56 3.02 15.77
CA ALA A 35 -11.60 2.38 16.60
C ALA A 35 -13.05 2.64 16.15
N GLU A 36 -13.31 3.65 15.31
CA GLU A 36 -14.64 3.91 14.77
C GLU A 36 -15.00 2.86 13.71
N HIS A 37 -14.15 2.69 12.69
CA HIS A 37 -14.37 1.69 11.65
C HIS A 37 -14.11 0.26 12.14
N ALA A 38 -13.18 0.07 13.08
CA ALA A 38 -12.82 -1.25 13.59
C ALA A 38 -13.97 -1.95 14.35
N LYS A 39 -14.94 -1.19 14.88
CA LYS A 39 -16.10 -1.75 15.58
C LYS A 39 -16.95 -2.65 14.69
N ASP A 40 -17.05 -2.29 13.41
CA ASP A 40 -17.85 -3.02 12.44
C ASP A 40 -17.36 -4.47 12.24
N TRP A 41 -16.14 -4.77 12.68
CA TRP A 41 -15.43 -6.03 12.44
C TRP A 41 -15.31 -6.89 13.70
N CYS A 42 -15.83 -6.43 14.84
CA CYS A 42 -15.70 -7.14 16.10
C CYS A 42 -16.36 -8.52 16.08
N ASP A 43 -17.42 -8.70 15.29
CA ASP A 43 -18.12 -9.98 15.16
C ASP A 43 -17.23 -11.05 14.50
N LEU A 44 -16.30 -10.66 13.62
CA LEU A 44 -15.39 -11.60 12.96
C LEU A 44 -14.35 -12.19 13.92
N LEU A 45 -14.15 -11.58 15.09
CA LEU A 45 -13.23 -12.10 16.11
C LEU A 45 -13.81 -13.28 16.89
N ALA A 46 -15.11 -13.57 16.76
CA ALA A 46 -15.73 -14.69 17.46
C ALA A 46 -15.09 -16.03 17.05
N ASP A 47 -14.81 -16.19 15.75
CA ASP A 47 -14.25 -17.41 15.16
C ASP A 47 -12.73 -17.33 14.91
N ALA A 48 -12.13 -16.16 15.11
CA ALA A 48 -10.69 -15.97 14.92
C ALA A 48 -9.87 -16.54 16.09
N PRO A 49 -8.70 -17.17 15.82
CA PRO A 49 -7.76 -17.58 16.86
C PRO A 49 -7.44 -16.43 17.83
N PRO A 50 -7.26 -16.70 19.14
CA PRO A 50 -7.11 -15.65 20.16
C PRO A 50 -5.86 -14.79 19.98
N ASP A 51 -4.85 -15.31 19.29
CA ASP A 51 -3.59 -14.65 18.94
C ASP A 51 -3.66 -13.85 17.63
N ARG A 52 -4.73 -14.02 16.83
CA ARG A 52 -4.95 -13.25 15.59
C ARG A 52 -5.51 -11.87 15.94
N CYS A 53 -4.78 -10.82 15.56
CA CYS A 53 -5.14 -9.40 15.77
C CYS A 53 -5.48 -9.04 17.23
N PRO A 54 -4.53 -9.21 18.19
CA PRO A 54 -4.77 -8.97 19.60
C PRO A 54 -5.20 -7.53 19.92
N ALA A 55 -4.69 -6.54 19.19
CA ALA A 55 -5.05 -5.14 19.43
C ALA A 55 -6.47 -4.79 18.97
N LEU A 56 -6.97 -5.42 17.89
CA LEU A 56 -8.35 -5.28 17.47
C LEU A 56 -9.29 -5.85 18.53
N ARG A 57 -8.94 -7.02 19.11
CA ARG A 57 -9.70 -7.62 20.21
C ARG A 57 -9.73 -6.72 21.45
N GLU A 58 -8.63 -6.08 21.81
CA GLU A 58 -8.58 -5.08 22.89
C GLU A 58 -9.45 -3.85 22.56
N THR A 59 -9.42 -3.39 21.31
CA THR A 59 -10.24 -2.28 20.82
C THR A 59 -11.74 -2.62 20.92
N CYS A 60 -12.14 -3.82 20.51
CA CYS A 60 -13.50 -4.32 20.62
C CYS A 60 -13.94 -4.50 22.09
N ALA A 61 -13.04 -4.96 22.97
CA ALA A 61 -13.33 -5.07 24.40
C ALA A 61 -13.50 -3.69 25.07
N GLY A 62 -12.74 -2.69 24.64
CA GLY A 62 -12.83 -1.30 25.13
C GLY A 62 -13.95 -0.48 24.50
N ALA A 63 -14.44 -0.87 23.31
CA ALA A 63 -15.61 -0.28 22.67
C ALA A 63 -16.92 -0.56 23.43
N ALA A 64 -16.90 -1.52 24.35
CA ALA A 64 -17.98 -1.76 25.30
C ALA A 64 -18.08 -0.57 26.29
N ASP A 65 -18.89 0.41 25.90
CA ASP A 65 -19.48 1.49 26.72
C ASP A 65 -18.71 2.83 26.83
N PRO A 66 -18.68 3.67 25.78
CA PRO A 66 -18.43 5.10 25.93
C PRO A 66 -19.59 5.85 26.66
N GLY A 67 -20.68 5.16 27.02
CA GLY A 67 -21.95 5.74 27.48
C GLY A 67 -22.09 5.95 28.98
N ARG A 68 -21.09 5.65 29.82
CA ARG A 68 -21.20 5.81 31.29
C ARG A 68 -20.19 6.73 31.97
N GLY A 69 -19.32 7.41 31.24
CA GLY A 69 -18.12 8.01 31.85
C GLY A 69 -18.10 9.51 32.19
N CYS A 70 -18.85 10.39 31.49
CA CYS A 70 -18.47 11.83 31.52
C CYS A 70 -19.57 12.86 31.78
N VAL A 71 -20.81 12.50 32.11
CA VAL A 71 -21.82 13.52 32.46
C VAL A 71 -22.72 13.05 33.59
N GLN A 72 -22.30 13.14 34.86
CA GLN A 72 -23.28 13.29 35.97
C GLN A 72 -22.79 13.71 37.37
N ASP A 73 -21.55 14.12 37.61
CA ASP A 73 -21.11 14.46 39.00
C ASP A 73 -20.78 15.95 39.23
N MET A 74 -21.56 16.88 38.67
CA MET A 74 -21.47 18.31 39.01
C MET A 74 -22.85 18.99 39.14
N ALA A 75 -23.81 18.34 39.80
CA ALA A 75 -25.05 19.00 40.24
C ALA A 75 -25.40 18.62 41.69
N GLY A 76 -24.46 18.89 42.60
CA GLY A 76 -24.79 19.09 44.01
C GLY A 76 -25.55 20.40 44.17
N GLY A 77 -26.86 20.32 44.37
CA GLY A 77 -27.73 21.48 44.53
C GLY A 77 -29.10 21.10 45.09
N GLU A 78 -29.14 20.75 46.37
CA GLU A 78 -30.34 20.67 47.18
C GLU A 78 -31.25 21.90 46.99
N ARG A 79 -32.51 21.71 46.62
CA ARG A 79 -33.68 22.15 47.39
C ARG A 79 -34.97 21.65 46.79
N SER A 80 -35.46 20.56 47.39
CA SER A 80 -36.87 20.20 47.41
C SER A 80 -37.61 21.14 48.37
N ARG A 81 -38.68 21.79 47.88
CA ARG A 81 -39.98 21.87 48.57
C ARG A 81 -41.06 22.58 47.74
N ASN A 82 -42.24 21.95 47.78
CA ASN A 82 -43.60 22.41 47.48
C ASN A 82 -44.06 22.24 46.02
N LEU A 83 -44.95 21.27 45.73
CA LEU A 83 -46.39 21.16 46.06
C LEU A 83 -47.26 22.09 45.21
N GLY A 84 -48.17 21.48 44.44
CA GLY A 84 -49.39 22.12 43.95
C GLY A 84 -49.54 22.01 42.44
N GLY A 85 -50.49 21.19 41.99
CA GLY A 85 -50.75 20.97 40.58
C GLY A 85 -51.44 22.14 39.89
N ALA A 86 -51.26 22.18 38.58
CA ALA A 86 -52.18 22.71 37.58
C ALA A 86 -51.68 22.19 36.23
N ALA A 87 -52.60 21.86 35.32
CA ALA A 87 -52.28 21.49 33.96
C ALA A 87 -51.47 22.62 33.30
N GLU A 88 -50.24 22.29 32.89
CA GLU A 88 -49.33 23.21 32.22
C GLU A 88 -49.34 22.92 30.70
N PRO A 89 -49.24 23.95 29.84
CA PRO A 89 -49.49 23.86 28.40
C PRO A 89 -48.40 23.07 27.66
N GLU A 90 -48.74 22.54 26.48
CA GLU A 90 -47.79 22.00 25.48
C GLU A 90 -46.49 22.82 25.44
N GLU A 91 -45.40 22.21 25.91
CA GLU A 91 -44.06 22.73 25.70
C GLU A 91 -43.73 22.71 24.21
N PRO A 92 -43.26 23.84 23.63
CA PRO A 92 -42.71 23.83 22.29
C PRO A 92 -41.48 22.91 22.24
N PRO A 93 -41.19 22.30 21.08
CA PRO A 93 -40.10 21.34 20.92
C PRO A 93 -38.79 21.93 21.45
N PRO A 94 -37.92 21.12 22.09
CA PRO A 94 -36.67 21.60 22.65
C PRO A 94 -35.90 22.32 21.56
N GLN A 95 -35.75 23.62 21.71
CA GLN A 95 -34.86 24.42 20.89
C GLN A 95 -33.49 23.79 21.06
N GLY A 96 -33.03 23.15 19.99
CA GLY A 96 -31.73 22.51 19.94
C GLY A 96 -30.69 23.48 20.48
N CYS A 97 -29.75 22.95 21.26
CA CYS A 97 -28.58 23.70 21.70
C CYS A 97 -27.95 24.37 20.49
N GLU A 98 -28.27 25.63 20.25
CA GLU A 98 -27.48 26.45 19.34
C GLU A 98 -26.08 26.44 19.93
N PRO A 99 -25.07 25.93 19.19
CA PRO A 99 -23.71 25.93 19.67
C PRO A 99 -23.39 27.38 20.04
N LEU A 100 -22.98 27.60 21.29
CA LEU A 100 -22.50 28.90 21.76
C LEU A 100 -21.59 29.46 20.67
N GLY A 101 -22.06 30.50 19.99
CA GLY A 101 -21.34 31.19 18.94
C GLY A 101 -20.08 31.76 19.55
N LEU A 102 -19.00 30.97 19.53
CA LEU A 102 -17.68 31.46 19.81
C LEU A 102 -17.45 32.63 18.85
N PRO A 103 -17.06 33.81 19.35
CA PRO A 103 -16.82 34.97 18.50
C PRO A 103 -15.87 34.55 17.37
N ASP A 104 -16.18 35.01 16.16
CA ASP A 104 -15.42 34.73 14.95
C ASP A 104 -13.94 35.11 15.13
N VAL A 105 -13.13 34.16 15.59
CA VAL A 105 -11.68 34.29 15.78
C VAL A 105 -10.93 34.11 14.46
N GLY A 106 -11.60 34.25 13.31
CA GLY A 106 -10.99 34.14 11.98
C GLY A 106 -9.72 35.00 11.84
N GLY A 107 -9.69 36.18 12.48
CA GLY A 107 -8.50 37.03 12.53
C GLY A 107 -7.31 36.44 13.29
N VAL A 108 -7.55 35.79 14.44
CA VAL A 108 -6.48 35.20 15.28
C VAL A 108 -5.96 33.91 14.66
N GLN A 109 -6.83 33.07 14.09
CA GLN A 109 -6.39 31.88 13.34
C GLN A 109 -5.57 32.25 12.11
N ALA A 110 -5.95 33.30 11.37
CA ALA A 110 -5.17 33.78 10.24
C ALA A 110 -3.77 34.24 10.68
N LEU A 111 -3.67 35.00 11.78
CA LEU A 111 -2.40 35.45 12.34
C LEU A 111 -1.51 34.28 12.80
N LEU A 112 -2.10 33.26 13.44
CA LEU A 112 -1.39 32.06 13.88
C LEU A 112 -0.87 31.24 12.69
N LYS A 113 -1.67 31.09 11.62
CA LYS A 113 -1.25 30.43 10.37
C LYS A 113 -0.06 31.14 9.73
N TRP A 114 -0.08 32.47 9.66
CA TRP A 114 1.05 33.25 9.13
C TRP A 114 2.30 33.17 10.00
N ALA A 115 2.16 33.24 11.32
CA ALA A 115 3.28 33.07 12.25
C ALA A 115 3.93 31.69 12.10
N MET A 116 3.13 30.64 11.94
CA MET A 116 3.61 29.28 11.71
C MET A 116 4.34 29.17 10.36
N ALA A 117 3.79 29.75 9.28
CA ALA A 117 4.42 29.75 7.97
C ALA A 117 5.79 30.46 7.97
N ILE A 118 5.89 31.61 8.64
CA ILE A 118 7.15 32.35 8.81
C ILE A 118 8.16 31.54 9.64
N GLY A 119 7.70 30.88 10.71
CA GLY A 119 8.52 30.00 11.54
C GLY A 119 9.12 28.84 10.74
N VAL A 120 8.29 28.16 9.93
CA VAL A 120 8.73 27.08 9.04
C VAL A 120 9.75 27.59 8.02
N ALA A 121 9.51 28.75 7.40
CA ALA A 121 10.46 29.34 6.46
C ALA A 121 11.82 29.66 7.10
N ALA A 122 11.82 30.18 8.34
CA ALA A 122 13.04 30.46 9.09
C ALA A 122 13.84 29.18 9.43
N ILE A 123 13.15 28.10 9.83
CA ILE A 123 13.77 26.80 10.11
C ILE A 123 14.39 26.21 8.83
N LEU A 124 13.68 26.27 7.70
CA LEU A 124 14.21 25.79 6.41
C LEU A 124 15.46 26.55 5.98
N LEU A 125 15.47 27.88 6.14
CA LEU A 125 16.65 28.71 5.87
C LEU A 125 17.83 28.38 6.78
N LEU A 126 17.58 28.08 8.06
CA LEU A 126 18.61 27.66 9.02
C LEU A 126 19.21 26.30 8.66
N LEU A 127 18.36 25.31 8.34
CA LEU A 127 18.80 23.98 7.92
C LEU A 127 19.62 24.04 6.64
N LEU A 128 19.17 24.83 5.65
CA LEU A 128 19.91 25.06 4.41
C LEU A 128 21.30 25.65 4.70
N ARG A 129 21.39 26.63 5.60
CA ARG A 129 22.65 27.23 6.02
C ARG A 129 23.59 26.23 6.70
N LEU A 130 23.08 25.38 7.59
CA LEU A 130 23.86 24.34 8.25
C LEU A 130 24.38 23.29 7.26
N LEU A 131 23.54 22.90 6.30
CA LEU A 131 23.89 21.93 5.27
C LEU A 131 25.02 22.46 4.39
N VAL A 132 24.92 23.71 3.92
CA VAL A 132 25.99 24.40 3.17
C VAL A 132 27.30 24.46 3.97
N MET A 133 27.23 24.70 5.28
CA MET A 133 28.43 24.71 6.14
C MET A 133 29.03 23.32 6.37
N SER A 134 28.24 22.25 6.33
CA SER A 134 28.72 20.88 6.55
C SER A 134 29.40 20.26 5.33
N PHE A 135 28.90 20.57 4.12
CA PHE A 135 29.42 19.98 2.87
C PHE A 135 30.77 20.56 2.41
N GLY A 136 31.25 21.65 3.02
CA GLY A 136 32.56 22.24 2.74
C GLY A 136 33.76 21.55 3.42
N ARG A 137 33.54 20.53 4.27
CA ARG A 137 34.61 19.85 5.03
C ARG A 137 34.73 18.38 4.64
N GLY A 138 35.34 18.13 3.48
CA GLY A 138 35.71 16.78 3.04
C GLY A 138 36.88 16.21 3.85
N ASN A 139 36.58 15.48 4.93
CA ASN A 139 37.55 14.61 5.58
C ASN A 139 37.56 13.25 4.87
N LYS A 140 38.66 12.92 4.19
CA LYS A 140 38.94 11.56 3.68
C LYS A 140 39.56 10.72 4.80
N PRO A 141 38.86 9.71 5.36
CA PRO A 141 39.51 8.76 6.25
C PRO A 141 40.36 7.77 5.46
N ALA A 142 41.58 7.54 5.94
CA ALA A 142 42.52 6.55 5.41
C ALA A 142 42.02 5.12 5.69
N ARG A 143 42.20 4.25 4.70
CA ARG A 143 41.67 2.88 4.66
C ARG A 143 42.60 1.93 5.42
N PRO A 144 42.16 1.25 6.50
CA PRO A 144 42.96 0.22 7.17
C PRO A 144 42.97 -1.07 6.36
N THR A 145 44.13 -1.72 6.27
CA THR A 145 44.32 -3.04 5.66
C THR A 145 44.21 -4.09 6.76
N VAL A 146 43.32 -5.08 6.59
CA VAL A 146 43.07 -6.16 7.57
C VAL A 146 43.50 -7.51 6.97
N PRO A 147 44.18 -8.40 7.74
CA PRO A 147 44.63 -9.72 7.26
C PRO A 147 43.48 -10.74 7.15
N MET A 148 43.58 -11.66 6.19
CA MET A 148 42.60 -12.74 5.94
C MET A 148 42.76 -13.93 6.91
N PRO A 149 41.68 -14.39 7.56
CA PRO A 149 41.60 -15.69 8.24
C PRO A 149 41.01 -16.79 7.34
N SER A 150 41.26 -18.03 7.75
CA SER A 150 40.94 -19.30 7.06
C SER A 150 39.46 -19.65 7.10
N ALA A 151 38.96 -20.20 5.98
CA ALA A 151 37.55 -20.50 5.70
C ALA A 151 36.98 -21.68 6.50
N GLY A 152 35.78 -21.47 7.05
CA GLY A 152 34.88 -22.55 7.51
C GLY A 152 33.92 -23.02 6.41
N PRO A 153 33.13 -24.07 6.68
CA PRO A 153 32.24 -24.69 5.69
C PRO A 153 31.11 -23.74 5.25
N ALA A 154 30.78 -23.77 3.95
CA ALA A 154 29.87 -22.85 3.29
C ALA A 154 28.38 -23.16 3.60
N PRO A 155 27.57 -22.17 3.99
CA PRO A 155 26.13 -22.32 4.17
C PRO A 155 25.37 -22.42 2.83
N GLU A 156 24.16 -22.98 2.91
CA GLU A 156 23.21 -23.21 1.81
C GLU A 156 22.85 -21.91 1.06
N VAL A 157 22.85 -21.98 -0.27
CA VAL A 157 22.86 -20.81 -1.16
C VAL A 157 21.43 -20.36 -1.47
N VAL A 158 20.97 -19.26 -0.87
CA VAL A 158 19.80 -18.50 -1.34
C VAL A 158 20.28 -17.59 -2.49
N GLU A 159 20.01 -17.99 -3.73
CA GLU A 159 20.68 -17.41 -4.91
C GLU A 159 19.99 -16.17 -5.51
N ASP A 160 18.68 -16.01 -5.33
CA ASP A 160 17.90 -14.97 -6.02
C ASP A 160 17.56 -13.75 -5.15
N VAL A 161 17.48 -12.57 -5.78
CA VAL A 161 16.94 -11.34 -5.15
C VAL A 161 15.46 -11.60 -4.89
N PRO A 162 14.96 -11.52 -3.65
CA PRO A 162 13.55 -11.74 -3.37
C PRO A 162 12.66 -10.84 -4.24
N GLU A 163 11.48 -11.32 -4.64
CA GLU A 163 10.57 -10.56 -5.49
C GLU A 163 9.78 -9.49 -4.74
N ALA A 164 9.81 -9.53 -3.40
CA ALA A 164 9.12 -8.59 -2.53
C ALA A 164 9.48 -7.12 -2.82
N PRO A 165 8.58 -6.15 -2.57
CA PRO A 165 8.85 -4.73 -2.73
C PRO A 165 10.10 -4.25 -2.00
N SER A 166 10.80 -3.26 -2.57
CA SER A 166 12.07 -2.79 -1.99
C SER A 166 11.96 -2.27 -0.56
N THR A 167 10.82 -1.70 -0.17
CA THR A 167 10.51 -1.24 1.18
C THR A 167 10.41 -2.39 2.18
N ASP A 168 9.75 -3.48 1.77
CA ASP A 168 9.44 -4.62 2.62
C ASP A 168 10.70 -5.45 2.86
N GLN A 169 11.56 -5.54 1.84
CA GLN A 169 12.91 -6.10 2.00
C GLN A 169 13.77 -5.29 2.95
N LEU A 170 13.70 -3.94 2.91
CA LEU A 170 14.44 -3.11 3.85
C LEU A 170 13.90 -3.24 5.28
N ALA A 171 12.58 -3.35 5.45
CA ALA A 171 11.96 -3.61 6.75
C ALA A 171 12.39 -4.97 7.31
N SER A 172 12.36 -6.00 6.47
CA SER A 172 12.83 -7.35 6.81
C SER A 172 14.33 -7.36 7.16
N ALA A 173 15.16 -6.61 6.44
CA ALA A 173 16.58 -6.45 6.75
C ALA A 173 16.80 -5.84 8.15
N LYS A 174 16.00 -4.85 8.53
CA LYS A 174 16.04 -4.23 9.87
C LYS A 174 15.64 -5.22 10.96
N ALA A 175 14.60 -6.02 10.72
CA ALA A 175 14.16 -7.06 11.64
C ALA A 175 15.23 -8.16 11.83
N ALA A 176 15.87 -8.60 10.74
CA ALA A 176 16.98 -9.55 10.78
C ALA A 176 18.17 -9.01 11.57
N LEU A 177 18.54 -7.73 11.36
CA LEU A 177 19.60 -7.05 12.12
C LEU A 177 19.29 -7.02 13.62
N ALA A 178 18.05 -6.67 14.00
CA ALA A 178 17.60 -6.63 15.39
C ALA A 178 17.65 -8.01 16.07
N SER A 179 17.44 -9.08 15.30
CA SER A 179 17.44 -10.47 15.76
C SER A 179 18.82 -11.12 15.78
N GLY A 180 19.89 -10.37 15.49
CA GLY A 180 21.26 -10.91 15.41
C GLY A 180 21.55 -11.74 14.14
N ARG A 181 20.63 -11.79 13.18
CA ARG A 181 20.78 -12.51 11.90
C ARG A 181 21.48 -11.64 10.86
N TYR A 182 22.75 -11.33 11.11
CA TYR A 182 23.50 -10.32 10.33
C TYR A 182 23.70 -10.68 8.85
N GLY A 183 23.92 -11.96 8.54
CA GLY A 183 24.10 -12.40 7.15
C GLY A 183 22.85 -12.19 6.30
N GLU A 184 21.69 -12.57 6.84
CA GLU A 184 20.39 -12.36 6.25
C GLU A 184 20.05 -10.87 6.11
N ALA A 185 20.36 -10.06 7.13
CA ALA A 185 20.19 -8.61 7.05
C ALA A 185 20.98 -7.99 5.88
N ILE A 186 22.21 -8.46 5.63
CA ILE A 186 23.02 -8.01 4.48
C ILE A 186 22.40 -8.46 3.15
N ALA A 187 21.92 -9.71 3.06
CA ALA A 187 21.29 -10.23 1.84
C ALA A 187 19.99 -9.47 1.49
N LEU A 188 19.14 -9.22 2.49
CA LEU A 188 17.91 -8.43 2.33
C LEU A 188 18.20 -6.96 2.01
N ALA A 189 19.22 -6.35 2.62
CA ALA A 189 19.64 -5.00 2.28
C ALA A 189 20.14 -4.87 0.83
N ARG A 190 20.83 -5.91 0.32
CA ARG A 190 21.19 -6.01 -1.11
C ARG A 190 19.96 -6.10 -2.00
N GLY A 191 19.04 -7.00 -1.67
CA GLY A 191 17.81 -7.16 -2.45
C GLY A 191 17.00 -5.86 -2.50
N ALA A 192 16.81 -5.20 -1.35
CA ALA A 192 16.14 -3.92 -1.25
C ALA A 192 16.79 -2.84 -2.13
N ALA A 193 18.13 -2.73 -2.09
CA ALA A 193 18.87 -1.78 -2.90
C ALA A 193 18.72 -2.03 -4.40
N LEU A 194 18.90 -3.29 -4.84
CA LEU A 194 18.78 -3.66 -6.26
C LEU A 194 17.35 -3.49 -6.77
N ARG A 195 16.35 -3.96 -6.01
CA ARG A 195 14.92 -3.82 -6.34
C ARG A 195 14.51 -2.35 -6.45
N SER A 196 14.91 -1.51 -5.49
CA SER A 196 14.63 -0.06 -5.53
C SER A 196 15.23 0.63 -6.75
N LEU A 197 16.41 0.21 -7.20
CA LEU A 197 17.03 0.73 -8.40
C LEU A 197 16.37 0.20 -9.68
N GLY A 198 15.85 -1.04 -9.63
CA GLY A 198 15.03 -1.65 -10.67
C GLY A 198 13.70 -0.94 -10.87
N GLU A 199 12.94 -0.76 -9.78
CA GLU A 199 11.64 -0.06 -9.74
C GLU A 199 11.75 1.37 -10.29
N ARG A 200 12.90 2.03 -10.12
CA ARG A 200 13.16 3.38 -10.65
C ARG A 200 13.71 3.40 -12.09
N GLY A 201 13.82 2.26 -12.75
CA GLY A 201 14.41 2.14 -14.09
C GLY A 201 15.90 2.49 -14.17
N ARG A 202 16.61 2.58 -13.03
CA ARG A 202 18.05 2.87 -12.99
C ARG A 202 18.89 1.63 -13.26
N LEU A 203 18.34 0.45 -12.99
CA LEU A 203 18.93 -0.84 -13.32
C LEU A 203 17.87 -1.72 -13.98
N ARG A 204 18.28 -2.54 -14.95
CA ARG A 204 17.49 -3.68 -15.41
C ARG A 204 17.98 -4.92 -14.68
N LEU A 205 17.16 -5.45 -13.77
CA LEU A 205 17.46 -6.66 -13.02
C LEU A 205 17.35 -7.87 -13.95
N HIS A 206 18.36 -8.74 -13.90
CA HIS A 206 18.42 -9.95 -14.68
C HIS A 206 19.21 -11.02 -13.92
N ARG A 207 18.71 -12.25 -13.90
CA ARG A 207 19.29 -13.35 -13.11
C ARG A 207 20.75 -13.66 -13.43
N SER A 208 21.15 -13.50 -14.70
CA SER A 208 22.53 -13.74 -15.13
C SER A 208 23.52 -12.63 -14.79
N ARG A 209 23.05 -11.49 -14.25
CA ARG A 209 23.92 -10.35 -13.97
C ARG A 209 24.51 -10.41 -12.58
N THR A 210 25.80 -10.12 -12.50
CA THR A 210 26.52 -10.11 -11.21
C THR A 210 26.40 -8.77 -10.49
N ASP A 211 26.60 -8.77 -9.17
CA ASP A 211 26.58 -7.55 -8.36
C ASP A 211 27.56 -6.47 -8.85
N ARG A 212 28.73 -6.90 -9.33
CA ARG A 212 29.73 -5.98 -9.90
C ARG A 212 29.27 -5.35 -11.20
N GLU A 213 28.46 -6.05 -12.00
CA GLU A 213 27.87 -5.49 -13.21
C GLU A 213 26.81 -4.46 -12.89
N TYR A 214 25.99 -4.68 -11.85
CA TYR A 214 25.04 -3.68 -11.37
C TYR A 214 25.76 -2.42 -10.89
N ALA A 215 26.80 -2.56 -10.06
CA ALA A 215 27.62 -1.43 -9.62
C ALA A 215 28.30 -0.70 -10.79
N ARG A 216 28.74 -1.43 -11.82
CA ARG A 216 29.35 -0.85 -13.03
C ARG A 216 28.36 -0.04 -13.86
N SER A 217 27.10 -0.48 -13.95
CA SER A 217 26.04 0.26 -14.65
C SER A 217 25.74 1.62 -14.04
N LEU A 218 26.06 1.84 -12.77
CA LEU A 218 25.83 3.11 -12.06
C LEU A 218 27.05 4.05 -12.06
N ARG A 219 28.08 3.82 -12.89
CA ARG A 219 29.25 4.73 -12.96
C ARG A 219 28.90 6.18 -13.33
N GLY A 220 27.77 6.39 -14.02
CA GLY A 220 27.26 7.72 -14.33
C GLY A 220 26.63 8.47 -13.14
N ASP A 221 26.41 7.78 -12.01
CA ASP A 221 25.83 8.34 -10.79
C ASP A 221 26.68 7.92 -9.57
N PRO A 222 27.78 8.65 -9.29
CA PRO A 222 28.76 8.24 -8.28
C PRO A 222 28.18 8.17 -6.87
N ALA A 223 27.18 9.01 -6.54
CA ALA A 223 26.55 8.98 -5.22
C ALA A 223 25.82 7.65 -4.98
N VAL A 224 24.96 7.25 -5.92
CA VAL A 224 24.23 5.97 -5.82
C VAL A 224 25.17 4.78 -6.00
N GLY A 225 26.16 4.92 -6.89
CA GLY A 225 27.17 3.90 -7.16
C GLY A 225 28.04 3.56 -5.95
N GLU A 226 28.44 4.56 -5.14
CA GLU A 226 29.23 4.34 -3.92
C GLU A 226 28.46 3.61 -2.83
N ASP A 227 27.18 3.94 -2.65
CA ASP A 227 26.30 3.25 -1.71
C ASP A 227 26.02 1.82 -2.18
N LEU A 228 25.70 1.60 -3.46
CA LEU A 228 25.48 0.24 -3.98
C LEU A 228 26.76 -0.59 -3.85
N ALA A 229 27.92 -0.01 -4.16
CA ALA A 229 29.19 -0.69 -3.98
C ALA A 229 29.46 -1.06 -2.51
N THR A 230 28.96 -0.28 -1.56
CA THR A 230 29.06 -0.60 -0.13
C THR A 230 28.19 -1.81 0.23
N VAL A 231 26.95 -1.84 -0.24
CA VAL A 231 26.04 -2.99 -0.03
C VAL A 231 26.58 -4.26 -0.70
N VAL A 232 27.01 -4.16 -1.96
CA VAL A 232 27.61 -5.26 -2.73
C VAL A 232 28.87 -5.80 -2.05
N ARG A 233 29.78 -4.92 -1.60
CA ARG A 233 30.99 -5.37 -0.89
C ARG A 233 30.66 -6.10 0.42
N ALA A 234 29.65 -5.63 1.16
CA ALA A 234 29.22 -6.31 2.37
C ALA A 234 28.65 -7.70 2.06
N HIS A 235 27.83 -7.81 1.01
CA HIS A 235 27.29 -9.09 0.55
C HIS A 235 28.39 -10.04 0.05
N GLU A 236 29.31 -9.56 -0.80
CA GLU A 236 30.45 -10.36 -1.29
C GLU A 236 31.34 -10.81 -0.13
N HIS A 237 31.60 -9.94 0.85
CA HIS A 237 32.40 -10.28 2.02
C HIS A 237 31.74 -11.38 2.86
N HIS A 238 30.44 -11.27 3.10
CA HIS A 238 29.67 -12.28 3.82
C HIS A 238 29.59 -13.61 3.04
N ARG A 239 29.26 -13.57 1.74
CA ARG A 239 29.00 -14.75 0.91
C ARG A 239 30.28 -15.47 0.48
N PHE A 240 31.32 -14.73 0.10
CA PHE A 240 32.54 -15.29 -0.48
C PHE A 240 33.78 -15.13 0.41
N GLY A 241 33.74 -14.24 1.40
CA GLY A 241 34.89 -13.96 2.26
C GLY A 241 35.15 -15.00 3.36
N GLY A 242 34.21 -15.94 3.57
CA GLY A 242 34.32 -16.97 4.62
C GLY A 242 34.33 -16.42 6.05
N GLN A 243 34.10 -15.11 6.22
CA GLN A 243 33.98 -14.46 7.52
C GLN A 243 32.51 -14.39 7.92
N GLY A 244 32.22 -14.69 9.19
CA GLY A 244 30.89 -14.47 9.75
C GLY A 244 30.50 -13.01 9.59
N ALA A 245 29.26 -12.75 9.17
CA ALA A 245 28.75 -11.39 9.13
C ALA A 245 28.74 -10.81 10.56
N ASP A 246 29.35 -9.64 10.75
CA ASP A 246 29.27 -8.90 12.00
C ASP A 246 28.17 -7.82 11.92
N ARG A 247 27.76 -7.35 13.11
CA ARG A 247 26.75 -6.31 13.25
C ARG A 247 27.13 -5.01 12.53
N THR A 248 28.40 -4.61 12.59
CA THR A 248 28.90 -3.35 12.01
C THR A 248 28.88 -3.38 10.48
N LEU A 249 29.10 -4.53 9.86
CA LEU A 249 28.99 -4.75 8.43
C LEU A 249 27.52 -4.72 7.98
N ALA A 250 26.64 -5.38 8.74
CA ALA A 250 25.20 -5.34 8.48
C ALA A 250 24.61 -3.94 8.63
N GLU A 251 24.95 -3.20 9.69
CA GLU A 251 24.54 -1.79 9.87
C GLU A 251 25.03 -0.89 8.73
N ARG A 252 26.27 -1.06 8.26
CA ARG A 252 26.81 -0.30 7.11
C ARG A 252 26.08 -0.62 5.81
N ALA A 253 25.82 -1.90 5.54
CA ALA A 253 25.06 -2.32 4.37
C ALA A 253 23.62 -1.75 4.42
N LEU A 254 22.97 -1.85 5.58
CA LEU A 254 21.61 -1.37 5.77
C LEU A 254 21.52 0.16 5.68
N GLN A 255 22.51 0.89 6.19
CA GLN A 255 22.58 2.35 6.05
C GLN A 255 22.80 2.78 4.60
N ALA A 256 23.67 2.08 3.86
CA ALA A 256 23.89 2.36 2.43
C ALA A 256 22.66 2.03 1.59
N ALA A 257 22.01 0.87 1.82
CA ALA A 257 20.72 0.54 1.21
C ALA A 257 19.65 1.58 1.57
N SER A 258 19.59 2.00 2.84
CA SER A 258 18.68 3.05 3.31
C SER A 258 18.99 4.42 2.71
N ARG A 259 20.19 4.72 2.22
CA ARG A 259 20.49 5.94 1.46
C ARG A 259 20.11 5.82 -0.01
N ILE A 260 20.24 4.64 -0.60
CA ILE A 260 19.75 4.37 -1.97
C ILE A 260 18.23 4.49 -2.03
N LEU A 261 17.53 3.92 -1.05
CA LEU A 261 16.10 4.14 -0.84
C LEU A 261 15.85 5.55 -0.30
N GLY A 262 16.75 6.06 0.54
CA GLY A 262 16.70 7.34 1.26
C GLY A 262 16.77 8.59 0.40
N ALA A 263 17.49 8.56 -0.71
CA ALA A 263 17.41 9.62 -1.70
C ALA A 263 15.99 9.72 -2.28
N ALA A 264 15.26 8.60 -2.31
CA ALA A 264 13.82 8.59 -2.59
C ALA A 264 13.01 8.92 -1.33
N VAL A 265 13.40 8.51 -0.11
CA VAL A 265 12.68 8.78 1.16
C VAL A 265 12.92 10.18 1.72
N LEU A 266 13.94 10.96 1.38
CA LEU A 266 14.03 12.39 1.76
C LEU A 266 13.14 13.23 0.85
N MET A 267 12.98 12.76 -0.39
CA MET A 267 11.94 13.23 -1.30
C MET A 267 10.57 12.78 -0.76
N LEU A 268 10.40 11.50 -0.42
CA LEU A 268 9.14 10.96 0.09
C LEU A 268 8.79 11.48 1.49
N VAL A 269 9.65 11.58 2.50
CA VAL A 269 9.34 11.99 3.90
C VAL A 269 8.77 13.39 4.01
N LEU A 270 9.00 14.25 3.02
CA LEU A 270 8.30 15.53 2.98
C LEU A 270 6.84 15.40 2.45
N GLY A 271 6.44 14.23 1.92
CA GLY A 271 5.08 13.84 1.52
C GLY A 271 4.66 12.36 1.69
N ALA A 272 5.28 11.55 2.57
CA ALA A 272 5.18 10.07 2.57
C ALA A 272 4.31 9.47 3.66
N ASP A 273 3.85 10.24 4.62
CA ASP A 273 3.01 9.66 5.68
C ASP A 273 1.62 9.25 5.19
N ALA A 274 1.21 9.62 3.96
CA ALA A 274 -0.19 9.48 3.56
C ALA A 274 -0.52 8.30 2.62
N ARG A 275 0.47 7.60 2.03
CA ARG A 275 0.21 6.50 1.06
C ARG A 275 0.44 5.10 1.62
N GLY A 276 1.49 4.93 2.44
CA GLY A 276 1.83 3.61 2.98
C GLY A 276 0.79 3.08 3.95
N GLN A 277 0.01 3.98 4.57
CA GLN A 277 -0.97 3.61 5.59
C GLN A 277 -2.24 3.01 4.96
N THR A 278 -2.80 3.63 3.90
CA THR A 278 -4.10 3.19 3.33
C THR A 278 -4.12 1.76 2.85
N ARG A 279 -2.98 1.20 2.43
CA ARG A 279 -2.92 -0.21 2.01
C ARG A 279 -3.10 -1.19 3.18
N TYR A 280 -2.63 -0.82 4.36
CA TYR A 280 -2.67 -1.66 5.56
C TYR A 280 -3.74 -1.20 6.57
N ASP A 281 -4.52 -0.17 6.21
CA ASP A 281 -5.69 0.29 6.96
C ASP A 281 -6.84 -0.73 6.86
N VAL A 282 -7.95 -0.47 7.56
CA VAL A 282 -9.09 -1.39 7.68
C VAL A 282 -9.66 -1.78 6.31
N ASP A 283 -9.80 -0.80 5.42
CA ASP A 283 -10.32 -0.87 4.05
C ASP A 283 -9.24 -1.10 2.98
N GLY A 284 -7.99 -1.36 3.41
CA GLY A 284 -6.88 -1.62 2.50
C GLY A 284 -6.92 -3.02 1.86
N ASP A 285 -5.97 -3.29 0.98
CA ASP A 285 -5.93 -4.50 0.12
C ASP A 285 -4.64 -5.35 0.27
N ALA A 286 -3.73 -5.00 1.19
CA ALA A 286 -2.48 -5.74 1.40
C ALA A 286 -2.71 -7.23 1.73
N ALA A 287 -3.70 -7.51 2.56
CA ALA A 287 -4.02 -8.87 2.96
C ALA A 287 -4.64 -9.66 1.80
N LEU A 288 -5.44 -9.04 0.93
CA LEU A 288 -6.01 -9.67 -0.26
C LEU A 288 -4.91 -10.20 -1.19
N LEU A 289 -3.87 -9.42 -1.45
CA LEU A 289 -2.71 -9.90 -2.23
C LEU A 289 -2.08 -11.14 -1.58
N LYS A 290 -1.89 -11.11 -0.26
CA LYS A 290 -1.30 -12.24 0.46
C LYS A 290 -2.19 -13.47 0.48
N VAL A 291 -3.52 -13.31 0.54
CA VAL A 291 -4.48 -14.42 0.39
C VAL A 291 -4.24 -15.13 -0.93
N PHE A 292 -4.19 -14.39 -2.05
CA PHE A 292 -3.95 -15.04 -3.33
C PHE A 292 -2.54 -15.66 -3.41
N THR A 293 -1.50 -14.96 -2.96
CA THR A 293 -0.15 -15.55 -2.96
C THR A 293 -0.05 -16.80 -2.08
N SER A 294 -0.71 -16.84 -0.92
CA SER A 294 -0.68 -18.00 0.00
C SER A 294 -1.42 -19.22 -0.55
N HIS A 295 -2.42 -18.99 -1.42
CA HIS A 295 -3.13 -20.05 -2.15
C HIS A 295 -2.39 -20.46 -3.43
N GLY A 296 -1.23 -19.88 -3.73
CA GLY A 296 -0.36 -20.31 -4.84
C GLY A 296 -0.70 -19.66 -6.18
N TYR A 297 -1.44 -18.57 -6.20
CA TYR A 297 -1.62 -17.75 -7.40
C TYR A 297 -0.40 -16.85 -7.65
N ASP A 298 -0.10 -16.55 -8.91
CA ASP A 298 0.85 -15.49 -9.29
C ASP A 298 0.11 -14.15 -9.23
N ALA A 299 -0.02 -13.62 -8.02
CA ALA A 299 -0.83 -12.45 -7.72
C ALA A 299 0.00 -11.16 -7.70
N GLY A 300 -0.52 -10.08 -8.27
CA GLY A 300 0.13 -8.78 -8.27
C GLY A 300 -0.85 -7.62 -8.37
N TYR A 301 -0.41 -6.43 -7.95
CA TYR A 301 -1.18 -5.21 -8.18
C TYR A 301 -1.10 -4.79 -9.64
N ARG A 302 -2.25 -4.43 -10.20
CA ARG A 302 -2.30 -3.82 -11.52
C ARG A 302 -1.85 -2.36 -11.44
N LEU A 303 -0.79 -2.03 -12.18
CA LEU A 303 -0.27 -0.66 -12.29
C LEU A 303 -0.56 -0.01 -13.65
N ARG A 304 -1.11 -0.77 -14.59
CA ARG A 304 -1.51 -0.32 -15.93
C ARG A 304 -3.02 -0.05 -15.95
N THR A 305 -3.47 0.72 -16.93
CA THR A 305 -4.90 1.02 -17.12
C THR A 305 -5.67 -0.27 -17.42
N LEU A 306 -6.95 -0.35 -17.07
CA LEU A 306 -7.85 -1.46 -17.42
C LEU A 306 -8.04 -1.63 -18.95
N GLU A 307 -7.68 -0.65 -19.77
CA GLU A 307 -7.71 -0.77 -21.24
C GLU A 307 -6.60 -1.70 -21.75
N ASP A 308 -5.48 -1.79 -21.02
CA ASP A 308 -4.31 -2.59 -21.41
C ASP A 308 -4.35 -4.02 -20.83
N LEU A 309 -5.54 -4.64 -20.69
CA LEU A 309 -5.64 -6.02 -20.21
C LEU A 309 -5.02 -6.96 -21.24
N ASP A 310 -4.03 -7.75 -20.82
CA ASP A 310 -3.28 -8.65 -21.68
C ASP A 310 -3.75 -10.10 -21.53
N GLU A 311 -3.44 -10.93 -22.53
CA GLU A 311 -3.70 -12.38 -22.53
C GLU A 311 -2.93 -13.13 -21.42
N ASP A 312 -1.99 -12.45 -20.78
CA ASP A 312 -1.19 -12.95 -19.67
C ASP A 312 -1.91 -12.83 -18.31
N THR A 313 -3.02 -12.10 -18.24
CA THR A 313 -3.86 -11.94 -17.05
C THR A 313 -5.00 -12.96 -17.10
N ASP A 314 -4.97 -13.98 -16.24
CA ASP A 314 -6.02 -15.01 -16.16
C ASP A 314 -7.24 -14.51 -15.39
N ALA A 315 -7.01 -13.79 -14.29
CA ALA A 315 -8.06 -13.25 -13.44
C ALA A 315 -7.79 -11.80 -13.02
N LEU A 316 -8.86 -11.00 -12.97
CA LEU A 316 -8.84 -9.61 -12.53
C LEU A 316 -9.76 -9.47 -11.32
N VAL A 317 -9.24 -8.92 -10.23
CA VAL A 317 -10.03 -8.55 -9.05
C VAL A 317 -10.24 -7.05 -9.04
N LEU A 318 -11.49 -6.60 -9.17
CA LEU A 318 -11.86 -5.19 -9.28
C LEU A 318 -12.72 -4.78 -8.09
N ASP A 319 -12.20 -3.89 -7.25
CA ASP A 319 -12.95 -3.29 -6.13
C ASP A 319 -13.41 -1.88 -6.52
N ARG A 320 -14.73 -1.72 -6.66
CA ARG A 320 -15.37 -0.47 -7.10
C ARG A 320 -15.37 0.63 -6.05
N THR A 321 -15.07 0.32 -4.80
CA THR A 321 -14.89 1.34 -3.75
C THR A 321 -13.59 2.11 -3.95
N GLY A 322 -12.56 1.43 -4.48
CA GLY A 322 -11.29 2.02 -4.83
C GLY A 322 -11.26 2.56 -6.25
N VAL A 323 -11.68 1.75 -7.22
CA VAL A 323 -11.49 2.05 -8.65
C VAL A 323 -12.84 2.37 -9.30
N ALA A 324 -12.89 3.48 -10.03
CA ALA A 324 -14.07 3.88 -10.80
C ALA A 324 -13.79 3.80 -12.32
N PRO A 325 -13.81 2.60 -12.94
CA PRO A 325 -13.66 2.49 -14.38
C PRO A 325 -14.68 3.34 -15.13
N ASP A 326 -14.21 4.00 -16.18
CA ASP A 326 -15.04 4.72 -17.13
C ASP A 326 -15.62 3.79 -18.22
N LEU A 327 -16.36 4.36 -19.18
CA LEU A 327 -17.03 3.58 -20.21
C LEU A 327 -16.07 2.74 -21.05
N ASP A 328 -15.00 3.32 -21.59
CA ASP A 328 -14.12 2.56 -22.49
C ASP A 328 -13.28 1.54 -21.71
N GLN A 329 -12.97 1.80 -20.43
CA GLN A 329 -12.38 0.81 -19.54
C GLN A 329 -13.32 -0.37 -19.29
N TRP A 330 -14.61 -0.10 -19.08
CA TRP A 330 -15.61 -1.17 -18.95
C TRP A 330 -15.78 -1.97 -20.24
N GLU A 331 -15.76 -1.32 -21.40
CA GLU A 331 -15.77 -2.00 -22.69
C GLU A 331 -14.55 -2.91 -22.85
N ALA A 332 -13.36 -2.45 -22.46
CA ALA A 332 -12.13 -3.25 -22.50
C ALA A 332 -12.18 -4.44 -21.52
N VAL A 333 -12.61 -4.23 -20.28
CA VAL A 333 -12.80 -5.29 -19.29
C VAL A 333 -13.81 -6.32 -19.80
N ARG A 334 -14.95 -5.88 -20.32
CA ARG A 334 -15.99 -6.76 -20.87
C ARG A 334 -15.46 -7.57 -22.05
N ALA A 335 -14.78 -6.94 -23.00
CA ALA A 335 -14.19 -7.63 -24.14
C ALA A 335 -13.15 -8.68 -23.70
N TRP A 336 -12.35 -8.38 -22.68
CA TRP A 336 -11.40 -9.33 -22.09
C TRP A 336 -12.12 -10.51 -21.41
N VAL A 337 -13.19 -10.28 -20.64
CA VAL A 337 -14.01 -11.36 -20.07
C VAL A 337 -14.64 -12.20 -21.18
N GLU A 338 -15.25 -11.57 -22.19
CA GLU A 338 -15.86 -12.28 -23.32
C GLU A 338 -14.85 -13.17 -24.08
N ALA A 339 -13.57 -12.81 -24.07
CA ALA A 339 -12.47 -13.58 -24.63
C ALA A 339 -11.95 -14.74 -23.75
N GLY A 340 -12.47 -14.90 -22.54
CA GLY A 340 -12.07 -15.96 -21.60
C GLY A 340 -11.45 -15.46 -20.29
N GLY A 341 -11.46 -14.17 -19.99
CA GLY A 341 -11.00 -13.66 -18.69
C GLY A 341 -11.95 -14.02 -17.53
N VAL A 342 -11.42 -14.11 -16.30
CA VAL A 342 -12.22 -14.27 -15.07
C VAL A 342 -12.21 -12.97 -14.26
N LEU A 343 -13.36 -12.30 -14.15
CA LEU A 343 -13.51 -11.07 -13.38
C LEU A 343 -14.14 -11.35 -12.01
N LEU A 344 -13.41 -11.06 -10.92
CA LEU A 344 -13.97 -10.96 -9.57
C LEU A 344 -14.29 -9.49 -9.27
N LEU A 345 -15.57 -9.14 -9.28
CA LEU A 345 -16.05 -7.76 -9.17
C LEU A 345 -16.71 -7.53 -7.82
N ALA A 346 -16.24 -6.54 -7.06
CA ALA A 346 -16.80 -6.16 -5.77
C ALA A 346 -17.45 -4.77 -5.82
N GLY A 347 -18.71 -4.67 -5.39
CA GLY A 347 -19.48 -3.43 -5.34
C GLY A 347 -20.22 -3.09 -6.65
N ASP A 348 -20.69 -1.83 -6.75
CA ASP A 348 -21.59 -1.39 -7.82
C ASP A 348 -20.92 -1.36 -9.20
N HIS A 349 -21.46 -2.13 -10.14
CA HIS A 349 -21.00 -2.18 -11.53
C HIS A 349 -21.69 -1.17 -12.46
N GLY A 350 -22.58 -0.30 -11.96
CA GLY A 350 -23.19 0.78 -12.74
C GLY A 350 -23.97 0.30 -13.97
N GLY A 351 -24.48 -0.92 -13.95
CA GLY A 351 -25.18 -1.55 -15.09
C GLY A 351 -24.30 -2.15 -16.20
N PHE A 352 -22.96 -2.13 -16.07
CA PHE A 352 -22.06 -2.66 -17.12
C PHE A 352 -22.02 -4.18 -17.25
N VAL A 353 -22.32 -4.88 -16.15
CA VAL A 353 -22.49 -6.33 -16.11
C VAL A 353 -23.95 -6.63 -15.76
N PRO A 354 -24.91 -6.40 -16.67
CA PRO A 354 -26.33 -6.57 -16.39
C PRO A 354 -26.69 -7.97 -15.89
N GLU A 355 -25.87 -8.97 -16.21
CA GLU A 355 -26.04 -10.37 -15.80
C GLU A 355 -25.99 -10.55 -14.26
N LEU A 356 -25.39 -9.60 -13.54
CA LEU A 356 -25.37 -9.58 -12.07
C LEU A 356 -26.63 -8.96 -11.44
N GLY A 357 -27.51 -8.32 -12.22
CA GLY A 357 -28.69 -7.62 -11.69
C GLY A 357 -28.38 -6.20 -11.18
N ALA A 358 -29.31 -5.60 -10.43
CA ALA A 358 -29.13 -4.27 -9.85
C ALA A 358 -28.71 -4.37 -8.38
N LEU A 359 -27.82 -3.50 -7.90
CA LEU A 359 -27.54 -3.44 -6.47
C LEU A 359 -28.65 -2.74 -5.70
N THR A 360 -29.07 -3.38 -4.61
CA THR A 360 -29.99 -2.83 -3.64
C THR A 360 -29.35 -2.85 -2.25
N GLY A 361 -29.68 -1.84 -1.45
CA GLY A 361 -29.29 -1.79 -0.05
C GLY A 361 -30.23 -2.64 0.79
N GLY A 362 -29.67 -3.37 1.76
CA GLY A 362 -30.45 -4.18 2.69
C GLY A 362 -29.69 -4.40 4.00
N GLU A 363 -30.44 -4.75 5.04
CA GLU A 363 -29.89 -5.37 6.25
C GLU A 363 -30.33 -6.83 6.20
N GLY A 364 -29.40 -7.76 6.32
CA GLY A 364 -29.72 -9.18 6.22
C GLY A 364 -28.72 -10.01 7.01
N GLY A 365 -29.22 -11.11 7.58
CA GLY A 365 -28.45 -12.04 8.39
C GLY A 365 -27.88 -13.18 7.56
N THR A 366 -28.10 -14.40 8.04
CA THR A 366 -27.31 -15.59 7.70
C THR A 366 -27.13 -15.83 6.21
N VAL A 367 -25.88 -16.09 5.86
CA VAL A 367 -25.44 -16.30 4.49
C VAL A 367 -25.39 -17.80 4.21
N VAL A 368 -26.09 -18.25 3.16
CA VAL A 368 -26.15 -19.66 2.74
C VAL A 368 -25.44 -19.83 1.39
N LEU A 369 -24.61 -20.85 1.29
CA LEU A 369 -23.94 -21.24 0.06
C LEU A 369 -24.80 -22.22 -0.74
N ASP A 370 -24.65 -22.22 -2.05
CA ASP A 370 -25.17 -23.31 -2.87
C ASP A 370 -24.59 -24.66 -2.39
N ALA A 371 -25.46 -25.68 -2.27
CA ALA A 371 -25.11 -26.97 -1.67
C ALA A 371 -23.98 -27.73 -2.41
N ALA A 372 -23.74 -27.44 -3.70
CA ALA A 372 -22.60 -28.02 -4.39
C ALA A 372 -21.28 -27.38 -3.95
N TRP A 373 -21.31 -26.07 -3.69
CA TRP A 373 -20.17 -25.27 -3.30
C TRP A 373 -19.87 -25.30 -1.80
N GLU A 374 -20.85 -25.57 -0.94
CA GLU A 374 -20.66 -25.78 0.51
C GLU A 374 -19.56 -26.79 0.88
N ARG A 375 -19.28 -27.74 -0.02
CA ARG A 375 -18.22 -28.74 0.18
C ARG A 375 -16.83 -28.26 -0.21
N LEU A 376 -16.75 -27.23 -1.04
CA LEU A 376 -15.53 -26.69 -1.63
C LEU A 376 -15.11 -25.39 -0.96
N LEU A 377 -16.08 -24.57 -0.55
CA LEU A 377 -15.86 -23.25 0.02
C LEU A 377 -16.55 -23.14 1.39
N PRO A 378 -15.90 -22.53 2.38
CA PRO A 378 -16.57 -22.20 3.65
C PRO A 378 -17.56 -21.05 3.45
N ALA A 379 -18.62 -21.05 4.26
CA ALA A 379 -19.57 -19.94 4.31
C ALA A 379 -18.82 -18.67 4.79
N PRO A 380 -18.90 -17.59 4.01
CA PRO A 380 -18.10 -16.41 4.28
C PRO A 380 -18.88 -15.48 5.26
N ILE A 381 -18.17 -14.75 6.13
CA ILE A 381 -18.72 -14.04 7.32
C ILE A 381 -18.52 -12.53 7.21
N TRP A 382 -19.60 -11.75 7.16
CA TRP A 382 -19.53 -10.30 6.91
C TRP A 382 -19.45 -9.48 8.21
N PRO A 383 -18.84 -8.28 8.17
CA PRO A 383 -18.88 -7.34 9.28
C PRO A 383 -20.32 -6.87 9.62
N ASP A 384 -20.56 -6.50 10.88
CA ASP A 384 -21.86 -6.08 11.44
C ASP A 384 -23.01 -7.08 11.29
N GLY A 385 -22.71 -8.38 11.29
CA GLY A 385 -23.72 -9.42 11.19
C GLY A 385 -24.31 -9.64 9.80
N GLY A 386 -23.83 -8.95 8.74
CA GLY A 386 -24.24 -9.27 7.37
C GLY A 386 -23.89 -8.26 6.26
N PRO A 387 -24.28 -8.58 5.01
CA PRO A 387 -24.13 -7.69 3.86
C PRO A 387 -24.98 -6.44 3.94
N ARG A 388 -24.41 -5.33 3.48
CA ARG A 388 -25.12 -4.05 3.28
C ARG A 388 -25.72 -3.95 1.88
N LEU A 389 -25.23 -4.74 0.94
CA LEU A 389 -25.59 -4.70 -0.48
C LEU A 389 -25.93 -6.10 -0.98
N TYR A 390 -26.92 -6.15 -1.88
CA TYR A 390 -27.45 -7.37 -2.48
C TYR A 390 -27.71 -7.14 -3.98
N TRP A 391 -27.55 -8.19 -4.76
CA TRP A 391 -27.97 -8.26 -6.16
C TRP A 391 -29.46 -8.60 -6.21
N ASP A 392 -30.23 -7.70 -6.83
CA ASP A 392 -31.65 -7.88 -7.11
C ASP A 392 -31.84 -8.44 -8.52
N GLU A 393 -32.68 -9.47 -8.60
CA GLU A 393 -33.02 -10.21 -9.82
C GLU A 393 -31.79 -10.58 -10.71
N PRO A 394 -30.72 -11.21 -10.17
CA PRO A 394 -29.57 -11.60 -10.99
C PRO A 394 -29.98 -12.65 -12.05
N GLU A 395 -29.48 -12.49 -13.28
CA GLU A 395 -29.61 -13.53 -14.31
C GLU A 395 -28.59 -14.66 -14.10
N GLY A 396 -27.47 -14.34 -13.45
CA GLY A 396 -26.43 -15.29 -13.06
C GLY A 396 -26.88 -16.26 -11.96
N ARG A 397 -26.06 -17.29 -11.73
CA ARG A 397 -26.26 -18.25 -10.65
C ARG A 397 -25.82 -17.66 -9.33
N VAL A 398 -26.72 -17.68 -8.35
CA VAL A 398 -26.42 -17.29 -6.97
C VAL A 398 -25.52 -18.35 -6.32
N LEU A 399 -24.32 -17.96 -5.94
CA LEU A 399 -23.38 -18.78 -5.17
C LEU A 399 -23.64 -18.63 -3.66
N VAL A 400 -23.91 -17.39 -3.24
CA VAL A 400 -24.09 -17.00 -1.85
C VAL A 400 -25.36 -16.16 -1.75
N GLU A 401 -26.31 -16.59 -0.95
CA GLU A 401 -27.59 -15.92 -0.71
C GLU A 401 -27.68 -15.45 0.74
N GLY A 402 -28.16 -14.23 0.95
CA GLY A 402 -28.50 -13.68 2.27
C GLY A 402 -29.99 -13.38 2.36
N ASP A 403 -30.45 -12.98 3.54
CA ASP A 403 -31.89 -12.80 3.81
C ASP A 403 -32.59 -11.78 2.89
N ALA A 404 -31.85 -10.79 2.40
CA ALA A 404 -32.38 -9.72 1.54
C ALA A 404 -32.13 -9.94 0.04
N GLY A 405 -31.39 -10.98 -0.36
CA GLY A 405 -31.11 -11.28 -1.76
C GLY A 405 -29.78 -11.97 -2.01
N ALA A 406 -29.35 -11.99 -3.27
CA ALA A 406 -28.10 -12.62 -3.65
C ALA A 406 -26.89 -11.75 -3.26
N VAL A 407 -25.85 -12.35 -2.71
CA VAL A 407 -24.65 -11.66 -2.22
C VAL A 407 -23.46 -11.93 -3.12
N VAL A 408 -23.30 -13.18 -3.56
CA VAL A 408 -22.30 -13.56 -4.56
C VAL A 408 -23.00 -14.27 -5.72
N VAL A 409 -22.78 -13.75 -6.92
CA VAL A 409 -23.40 -14.23 -8.16
C VAL A 409 -22.30 -14.57 -9.16
N ILE A 410 -22.45 -15.70 -9.84
CA ILE A 410 -21.59 -16.14 -10.94
C ILE A 410 -22.39 -15.98 -12.23
N ALA A 411 -21.87 -15.19 -13.17
CA ALA A 411 -22.44 -14.99 -14.50
C ALA A 411 -21.44 -15.42 -15.58
N ASP A 412 -21.89 -16.22 -16.54
CA ASP A 412 -21.12 -16.55 -17.73
C ASP A 412 -21.22 -15.41 -18.75
N VAL A 413 -20.09 -14.87 -19.20
CA VAL A 413 -20.05 -13.75 -20.14
C VAL A 413 -19.12 -14.10 -21.29
N GLY A 414 -19.71 -14.45 -22.44
CA GLY A 414 -18.96 -14.94 -23.60
C GLY A 414 -18.26 -16.26 -23.29
N ALA A 415 -16.93 -16.28 -23.41
CA ALA A 415 -16.09 -17.42 -23.04
C ALA A 415 -15.55 -17.35 -21.60
N GLY A 416 -15.74 -16.22 -20.90
CA GLY A 416 -15.24 -16.01 -19.54
C GLY A 416 -16.35 -15.97 -18.51
N VAL A 417 -15.98 -15.51 -17.31
CA VAL A 417 -16.86 -15.55 -16.13
C VAL A 417 -16.72 -14.26 -15.34
N VAL A 418 -17.85 -13.75 -14.85
CA VAL A 418 -17.89 -12.69 -13.85
C VAL A 418 -18.43 -13.25 -12.53
N VAL A 419 -17.68 -13.02 -11.45
CA VAL A 419 -18.11 -13.31 -10.08
C VAL A 419 -18.35 -11.98 -9.37
N GLY A 420 -19.61 -11.63 -9.20
CA GLY A 420 -20.04 -10.41 -8.53
C GLY A 420 -20.21 -10.61 -7.03
N ILE A 421 -19.42 -9.90 -6.22
CA ILE A 421 -19.58 -9.77 -4.77
C ILE A 421 -20.28 -8.43 -4.49
N ALA A 422 -21.50 -8.47 -3.97
CA ALA A 422 -22.30 -7.26 -3.76
C ALA A 422 -21.64 -6.28 -2.78
N ASP A 423 -21.02 -6.80 -1.72
CA ASP A 423 -20.40 -6.01 -0.65
C ASP A 423 -18.87 -6.09 -0.69
N ALA A 424 -18.23 -5.00 -1.08
CA ALA A 424 -16.77 -4.94 -1.23
C ALA A 424 -15.98 -5.11 0.06
N ARG A 425 -16.63 -4.97 1.23
CA ARG A 425 -15.99 -5.18 2.53
C ARG A 425 -15.38 -6.58 2.66
N LEU A 426 -15.87 -7.57 1.92
CA LEU A 426 -15.26 -8.91 1.90
C LEU A 426 -13.81 -8.92 1.38
N LEU A 427 -13.43 -7.95 0.55
CA LEU A 427 -12.09 -7.86 -0.04
C LEU A 427 -11.12 -7.01 0.78
N TRP A 428 -11.59 -6.36 1.86
CA TRP A 428 -10.79 -5.48 2.69
C TRP A 428 -9.91 -6.26 3.67
N ASN A 429 -8.82 -5.64 4.13
CA ASN A 429 -7.83 -6.27 5.00
C ASN A 429 -8.44 -6.95 6.23
N LEU A 430 -9.42 -6.29 6.87
CA LEU A 430 -9.97 -6.75 8.13
C LEU A 430 -10.96 -7.91 7.97
N ALA A 431 -11.43 -8.18 6.75
CA ALA A 431 -12.23 -9.38 6.45
C ALA A 431 -11.43 -10.66 6.73
N PHE A 432 -10.11 -10.62 6.52
CA PHE A 432 -9.20 -11.77 6.66
C PHE A 432 -8.75 -12.01 8.10
N VAL A 433 -9.32 -11.29 9.08
CA VAL A 433 -9.29 -11.73 10.48
C VAL A 433 -9.99 -13.10 10.60
N SER A 434 -11.10 -13.29 9.88
CA SER A 434 -11.79 -14.57 9.78
C SER A 434 -11.04 -15.53 8.84
N ALA A 435 -10.75 -16.74 9.32
CA ALA A 435 -10.17 -17.80 8.50
C ALA A 435 -11.13 -18.28 7.40
N SER A 436 -12.44 -18.20 7.64
CA SER A 436 -13.46 -18.56 6.63
C SER A 436 -13.42 -17.60 5.44
N ASN A 437 -13.22 -16.30 5.67
CA ASN A 437 -13.11 -15.33 4.57
C ASN A 437 -11.81 -15.50 3.78
N GLU A 438 -10.69 -15.76 4.48
CA GLU A 438 -9.40 -16.08 3.87
C GLU A 438 -9.53 -17.29 2.93
N ALA A 439 -10.10 -18.39 3.41
CA ALA A 439 -10.30 -19.60 2.61
C ALA A 439 -11.35 -19.40 1.52
N PHE A 440 -12.47 -18.73 1.79
CA PHE A 440 -13.49 -18.45 0.77
C PHE A 440 -12.90 -17.69 -0.42
N VAL A 441 -12.24 -16.55 -0.19
CA VAL A 441 -11.68 -15.72 -1.26
C VAL A 441 -10.51 -16.41 -1.95
N GLY A 442 -9.64 -17.07 -1.17
CA GLY A 442 -8.48 -17.79 -1.70
C GLY A 442 -8.85 -19.01 -2.55
N ASP A 443 -9.83 -19.80 -2.14
CA ASP A 443 -10.21 -21.02 -2.86
C ASP A 443 -11.24 -20.76 -3.97
N LEU A 444 -11.88 -19.59 -4.03
CA LEU A 444 -12.94 -19.27 -5.00
C LEU A 444 -12.53 -19.53 -6.46
N LEU A 445 -11.35 -19.04 -6.87
CA LEU A 445 -10.88 -19.21 -8.25
C LEU A 445 -10.48 -20.67 -8.54
N TYR A 446 -9.85 -21.38 -7.60
CA TYR A 446 -9.56 -22.80 -7.76
C TYR A 446 -10.82 -23.66 -7.82
N ALA A 447 -11.81 -23.37 -6.98
CA ALA A 447 -13.08 -24.06 -6.97
C ALA A 447 -13.81 -23.85 -8.31
N GLY A 448 -13.83 -22.62 -8.84
CA GLY A 448 -14.36 -22.35 -10.17
C GLY A 448 -13.57 -23.04 -11.30
N GLN A 449 -12.24 -23.03 -11.26
CA GLN A 449 -11.41 -23.75 -12.23
C GLN A 449 -11.66 -25.26 -12.19
N GLY A 450 -11.70 -25.86 -10.99
CA GLY A 450 -11.79 -27.31 -10.82
C GLY A 450 -13.21 -27.87 -10.98
N TYR A 451 -14.22 -27.13 -10.54
CA TYR A 451 -15.62 -27.56 -10.53
C TYR A 451 -16.38 -27.11 -11.78
N GLU A 452 -16.19 -25.85 -12.21
CA GLU A 452 -16.90 -25.26 -13.34
C GLU A 452 -16.07 -25.22 -14.63
N GLY A 453 -14.76 -25.48 -14.54
CA GLY A 453 -13.87 -25.47 -15.70
C GLY A 453 -13.53 -24.07 -16.20
N TRP A 454 -13.45 -23.08 -15.30
CA TRP A 454 -13.09 -21.70 -15.67
C TRP A 454 -11.74 -21.66 -16.43
N PRO A 455 -11.64 -20.85 -17.50
CA PRO A 455 -10.51 -20.85 -18.45
C PRO A 455 -9.25 -20.14 -17.91
N MET A 456 -8.67 -20.64 -16.82
CA MET A 456 -7.46 -20.07 -16.20
C MET A 456 -6.27 -21.02 -16.29
N ALA A 457 -5.05 -20.49 -16.32
CA ALA A 457 -3.83 -21.27 -16.16
C ALA A 457 -3.63 -21.80 -14.72
N THR A 458 -2.64 -22.68 -14.52
CA THR A 458 -2.20 -23.12 -13.20
C THR A 458 -0.67 -23.00 -13.10
N PRO A 459 -0.12 -22.11 -12.23
CA PRO A 459 -0.85 -21.15 -11.38
C PRO A 459 -1.53 -20.07 -12.22
N ALA A 460 -2.70 -19.60 -11.77
CA ALA A 460 -3.38 -18.48 -12.42
C ALA A 460 -2.69 -17.16 -12.06
N ARG A 461 -2.54 -16.28 -13.04
CA ARG A 461 -2.07 -14.91 -12.87
C ARG A 461 -3.22 -13.99 -12.49
N VAL A 462 -3.20 -13.53 -11.25
CA VAL A 462 -4.26 -12.71 -10.65
C VAL A 462 -3.78 -11.26 -10.55
N GLN A 463 -4.50 -10.33 -11.17
CA GLN A 463 -4.20 -8.90 -11.03
C GLN A 463 -5.25 -8.20 -10.17
N LEU A 464 -4.78 -7.38 -9.23
CA LEU A 464 -5.64 -6.59 -8.34
C LEU A 464 -5.78 -5.16 -8.84
N ALA A 465 -7.00 -4.77 -9.19
CA ALA A 465 -7.45 -3.40 -9.47
C ALA A 465 -8.29 -2.90 -8.30
N THR A 466 -7.61 -2.48 -7.24
CA THR A 466 -8.20 -2.09 -5.94
C THR A 466 -7.81 -0.65 -5.60
N VAL A 467 -8.02 -0.20 -4.35
CA VAL A 467 -7.63 1.14 -3.88
C VAL A 467 -6.17 1.51 -4.22
N ALA A 468 -5.25 0.54 -4.17
CA ALA A 468 -3.87 0.77 -4.59
C ALA A 468 -3.72 1.14 -6.09
N SER A 469 -4.59 0.62 -6.94
CA SER A 469 -4.58 0.81 -8.40
C SER A 469 -5.33 2.08 -8.81
N ALA A 470 -6.33 2.51 -8.02
CA ALA A 470 -7.08 3.75 -8.22
C ALA A 470 -6.20 5.00 -8.37
N ALA A 471 -5.04 5.03 -7.70
CA ALA A 471 -4.08 6.11 -7.79
C ALA A 471 -3.39 6.21 -9.17
N ALA A 472 -3.39 5.12 -9.96
CA ALA A 472 -2.80 5.06 -11.29
C ALA A 472 -3.80 5.36 -12.41
N GLU A 473 -5.11 5.19 -12.16
CA GLU A 473 -6.12 5.01 -13.21
C GLU A 473 -6.95 6.27 -13.54
N SER A 474 -6.93 7.27 -12.67
CA SER A 474 -7.97 8.29 -12.61
C SER A 474 -7.97 9.40 -13.69
N ASP A 475 -7.23 9.35 -14.80
CA ASP A 475 -7.41 10.40 -15.83
C ASP A 475 -6.77 10.12 -17.22
N ARG A 476 -7.61 10.12 -18.26
CA ARG A 476 -7.19 10.24 -19.68
C ARG A 476 -6.66 11.63 -20.03
N SER A 477 -6.99 12.65 -19.23
CA SER A 477 -6.16 13.84 -19.29
C SER A 477 -4.79 13.40 -18.78
N ASN A 478 -3.76 13.45 -19.62
CA ASN A 478 -2.37 13.33 -19.18
C ASN A 478 -2.04 14.53 -18.28
N ASP A 479 -2.77 14.70 -17.16
CA ASP A 479 -2.58 15.70 -16.15
C ASP A 479 -1.68 15.06 -15.07
N PRO A 480 -0.36 15.20 -15.21
CA PRO A 480 0.59 14.64 -14.26
C PRO A 480 0.34 15.17 -12.85
N PHE A 481 -0.31 16.33 -12.69
CA PHE A 481 -0.60 16.90 -11.38
C PHE A 481 -1.66 16.10 -10.63
N ARG A 482 -2.68 15.57 -11.32
CA ARG A 482 -3.74 14.80 -10.67
C ARG A 482 -3.29 13.40 -10.29
N SER A 483 -2.50 12.73 -11.13
CA SER A 483 -1.83 11.46 -10.76
C SER A 483 -0.92 11.66 -9.55
N VAL A 484 -0.14 12.74 -9.53
CA VAL A 484 0.63 13.14 -8.34
C VAL A 484 -0.31 13.40 -7.16
N ALA A 485 -1.41 14.14 -7.32
CA ALA A 485 -2.33 14.52 -6.24
C ALA A 485 -3.13 13.38 -5.63
N ASN A 486 -3.65 12.45 -6.44
CA ASN A 486 -4.39 11.27 -6.00
C ASN A 486 -3.50 10.31 -5.27
N ALA A 487 -2.28 10.22 -5.78
CA ALA A 487 -1.26 9.54 -5.08
C ALA A 487 -0.82 10.41 -3.84
N ARG A 488 -1.31 11.62 -3.55
CA ARG A 488 -0.83 12.44 -2.40
C ARG A 488 0.68 12.82 -2.48
N LEU A 489 1.28 12.65 -3.66
CA LEU A 489 2.43 13.34 -4.27
C LEU A 489 2.55 14.84 -4.08
N MET A 490 1.40 15.51 -4.05
CA MET A 490 1.34 16.92 -4.43
C MET A 490 2.16 17.79 -3.48
N LEU A 491 2.11 17.49 -2.19
CA LEU A 491 2.91 18.18 -1.20
C LEU A 491 4.40 18.04 -1.47
N PHE A 492 4.83 16.83 -1.83
CA PHE A 492 6.21 16.56 -2.21
C PHE A 492 6.62 17.30 -3.49
N VAL A 493 5.79 17.29 -4.53
CA VAL A 493 6.07 18.02 -5.78
C VAL A 493 6.16 19.52 -5.52
N LEU A 494 5.26 20.08 -4.70
CA LEU A 494 5.30 21.47 -4.27
C LEU A 494 6.58 21.80 -3.49
N GLN A 495 7.01 20.93 -2.58
CA GLN A 495 8.26 21.12 -1.85
C GLN A 495 9.49 20.99 -2.76
N LEU A 496 9.46 20.07 -3.73
CA LEU A 496 10.53 19.94 -4.71
C LEU A 496 10.61 21.19 -5.59
N MET A 497 9.46 21.70 -6.08
CA MET A 497 9.38 22.95 -6.82
C MET A 497 9.87 24.13 -5.97
N LEU A 498 9.52 24.19 -4.69
CA LEU A 498 9.99 25.20 -3.74
C LEU A 498 11.50 25.10 -3.53
N ALA A 499 12.04 23.89 -3.31
CA ALA A 499 13.47 23.66 -3.14
C ALA A 499 14.24 24.03 -4.42
N TRP A 500 13.70 23.72 -5.60
CA TRP A 500 14.24 24.16 -6.88
C TRP A 500 14.18 25.67 -7.06
N ALA A 501 13.10 26.33 -6.66
CA ALA A 501 12.99 27.78 -6.69
C ALA A 501 14.03 28.44 -5.76
N VAL A 502 14.21 27.90 -4.55
CA VAL A 502 15.25 28.35 -3.61
C VAL A 502 16.65 28.10 -4.18
N LEU A 503 16.89 26.94 -4.79
CA LEU A 503 18.17 26.63 -5.44
C LEU A 503 18.42 27.57 -6.61
N ALA A 504 17.43 27.88 -7.43
CA ALA A 504 17.53 28.82 -8.55
C ALA A 504 17.80 30.25 -8.08
N LEU A 505 17.12 30.68 -7.01
CA LEU A 505 17.39 31.96 -6.34
C LEU A 505 18.81 31.99 -5.75
N TRP A 506 19.24 30.92 -5.09
CA TRP A 506 20.57 30.80 -4.48
C TRP A 506 21.70 30.77 -5.51
N ARG A 507 21.52 30.02 -6.60
CA ARG A 507 22.50 29.93 -7.68
C ARG A 507 22.59 31.23 -8.48
N GLY A 508 21.68 32.17 -8.21
CA GLY A 508 21.46 33.38 -8.98
C GLY A 508 20.87 32.99 -10.31
N VAL A 509 19.62 33.35 -10.56
CA VAL A 509 19.12 33.34 -11.94
C VAL A 509 20.10 34.21 -12.75
N PRO A 510 20.78 33.68 -13.79
CA PRO A 510 21.69 34.47 -14.60
C PRO A 510 20.87 35.36 -15.53
N PHE A 511 20.13 36.30 -14.95
CA PHE A 511 19.58 37.47 -15.63
C PHE A 511 20.44 38.71 -15.37
N ALA A 512 21.68 38.53 -14.89
CA ALA A 512 22.69 39.54 -15.20
C ALA A 512 22.80 39.56 -16.73
N PRO A 513 22.54 40.69 -17.42
CA PRO A 513 22.69 40.77 -18.87
C PRO A 513 24.05 40.20 -19.23
N LEU A 514 24.09 39.32 -20.23
CA LEU A 514 25.35 38.82 -20.81
C LEU A 514 26.27 40.03 -20.92
N ARG A 515 27.26 40.11 -20.03
CA ARG A 515 28.28 41.15 -20.12
C ARG A 515 28.96 40.84 -21.43
N ASP A 516 28.80 41.72 -22.41
CA ASP A 516 29.57 41.62 -23.63
C ASP A 516 31.03 41.42 -23.21
N PRO A 517 31.71 40.37 -23.71
CA PRO A 517 33.10 40.15 -23.36
C PRO A 517 33.87 41.43 -23.65
N PRO A 518 34.82 41.83 -22.77
CA PRO A 518 35.61 43.04 -22.98
C PRO A 518 36.17 43.04 -24.40
N ALA A 519 36.00 44.16 -25.10
CA ALA A 519 36.26 44.30 -26.53
C ALA A 519 37.66 43.83 -26.96
N GLU A 520 38.62 43.78 -26.04
CA GLU A 520 40.00 43.30 -26.25
C GLU A 520 40.11 41.86 -26.78
N GLN A 521 39.10 41.00 -26.62
CA GLN A 521 39.14 39.64 -27.20
C GLN A 521 38.69 39.57 -28.66
N ARG A 522 38.01 40.60 -29.20
CA ARG A 522 37.67 40.63 -30.63
C ARG A 522 38.90 40.87 -31.51
N ASP A 523 39.89 41.58 -31.00
CA ASP A 523 41.11 41.91 -31.75
C ASP A 523 41.98 40.67 -32.00
N ARG A 524 42.01 39.70 -31.08
CA ARG A 524 42.79 38.46 -31.26
C ARG A 524 42.23 37.52 -32.34
N PHE A 525 40.92 37.56 -32.59
CA PHE A 525 40.34 36.78 -33.69
C PHE A 525 40.66 37.43 -35.04
N VAL A 526 40.63 38.76 -35.11
CA VAL A 526 41.04 39.52 -36.30
C VAL A 526 42.54 39.34 -36.57
N GLU A 527 43.38 39.35 -35.53
CA GLU A 527 44.82 39.04 -35.64
C GLU A 527 45.07 37.59 -36.11
N HIS A 528 44.28 36.62 -35.64
CA HIS A 528 44.41 35.23 -36.07
C HIS A 528 43.98 35.02 -37.53
N VAL A 529 42.90 35.69 -37.97
CA VAL A 529 42.48 35.68 -39.38
C VAL A 529 43.51 36.37 -40.27
N HIS A 530 44.07 37.51 -39.85
CA HIS A 530 45.17 38.17 -40.57
C HIS A 530 46.45 37.33 -40.60
N ALA A 531 46.72 36.52 -39.57
CA ALA A 531 47.88 35.64 -39.54
C ALA A 531 47.73 34.39 -40.44
N LEU A 532 46.50 34.02 -40.81
CA LEU A 532 46.21 32.86 -41.66
C LEU A 532 46.11 33.19 -43.16
N GLY A 533 46.16 34.46 -43.55
CA GLY A 533 46.24 34.93 -44.94
C GLY A 533 44.98 35.63 -45.43
#